data_AF-A0AAD2JLT9-F1
#
_entry.id   AF-A0AAD2JLT9-F1
#
_cell.length_a   1.000
_cell.length_b   1.000
_cell.length_c   1.000
_cell.angle_alpha   90.00
_cell.angle_beta   90.00
_cell.angle_gamma   90.00
#
_symmetry.space_group_name_H-M   'P 1'
#
loop_
_entity.id
_entity.type
_entity.pdbx_description
1 polymer ?
#
loop_
_entity_poly.entity_id
_entity_poly.type
_entity_poly.pdbx_seq_one_letter_code
_entity_poly.pdbx_strand_id
1 'polypeptide(L)'
;MASQGSRIFKILGLVLAIGCFLESGSAFQTIGLPASRCSVIPPFKKQLPFLTQLASSDPDETGFPEVSRPDPSILVSAKDEDTQKRAVIGIGAGILAGTVVIVNILNFFDDILPFGFLDSVLGFLVPVPLGLLFAFVGYTHFSEKDAYAEIVPPKGTWGGLWQIPAPKSEELGLSYSEYHVLWSGIAEIGGGILFALGGIGAFPIQISAFLMFLLVAAVTPANIYMFTHDAQLSIAPPFPYPEGHIFRAVMQSVVLALFWHFIFVY
;
A
#
# COMPACT_ATOMS: atom_id res chain seq x y z
N MET A 1 -34.54 -12.32 0.20
CA MET A 1 -33.28 -13.11 0.13
C MET A 1 -32.32 -12.64 -0.97
N ALA A 2 -32.79 -12.14 -2.14
CA ALA A 2 -31.91 -11.64 -3.21
C ALA A 2 -31.09 -10.35 -2.87
N SER A 3 -31.50 -9.56 -1.88
CA SER A 3 -30.81 -8.30 -1.50
C SER A 3 -29.61 -8.47 -0.57
N GLN A 4 -29.52 -9.58 0.17
CA GLN A 4 -28.38 -9.87 1.05
C GLN A 4 -27.17 -10.37 0.26
N GLY A 5 -27.40 -11.19 -0.79
CA GLY A 5 -26.34 -11.65 -1.68
C GLY A 5 -25.60 -10.50 -2.35
N SER A 6 -26.31 -9.50 -2.86
CA SER A 6 -25.70 -8.32 -3.52
C SER A 6 -24.80 -7.49 -2.58
N ARG A 7 -25.06 -7.49 -1.26
CA ARG A 7 -24.23 -6.78 -0.26
C ARG A 7 -22.96 -7.58 0.08
N ILE A 8 -23.08 -8.90 0.20
CA ILE A 8 -21.95 -9.81 0.42
C ILE A 8 -20.99 -9.77 -0.78
N PHE A 9 -21.49 -9.73 -2.01
CA PHE A 9 -20.66 -9.59 -3.22
C PHE A 9 -19.91 -8.26 -3.31
N LYS A 10 -20.44 -7.16 -2.75
CA LYS A 10 -19.76 -5.86 -2.71
C LYS A 10 -18.64 -5.81 -1.66
N ILE A 11 -18.84 -6.46 -0.52
CA ILE A 11 -17.82 -6.59 0.54
C ILE A 11 -16.72 -7.56 0.10
N LEU A 12 -17.07 -8.71 -0.49
CA LEU A 12 -16.09 -9.59 -1.15
C LEU A 12 -15.38 -8.84 -2.28
N GLY A 13 -16.08 -8.02 -3.05
CA GLY A 13 -15.47 -7.18 -4.08
C GLY A 13 -14.47 -6.16 -3.54
N LEU A 14 -14.69 -5.61 -2.34
CA LEU A 14 -13.75 -4.72 -1.65
C LEU A 14 -12.52 -5.49 -1.12
N VAL A 15 -12.74 -6.66 -0.51
CA VAL A 15 -11.66 -7.55 -0.03
C VAL A 15 -10.84 -8.10 -1.20
N LEU A 16 -11.49 -8.45 -2.32
CA LEU A 16 -10.83 -8.86 -3.56
C LEU A 16 -10.17 -7.68 -4.28
N ALA A 17 -10.67 -6.45 -4.16
CA ALA A 17 -10.00 -5.27 -4.67
C ALA A 17 -8.75 -4.92 -3.84
N ILE A 18 -8.80 -5.14 -2.51
CA ILE A 18 -7.61 -5.12 -1.65
C ILE A 18 -6.65 -6.25 -2.09
N GLY A 19 -7.14 -7.47 -2.31
CA GLY A 19 -6.34 -8.58 -2.85
C GLY A 19 -5.72 -8.31 -4.23
N CYS A 20 -6.46 -7.71 -5.15
CA CYS A 20 -5.98 -7.34 -6.49
C CYS A 20 -5.01 -6.14 -6.44
N PHE A 21 -5.14 -5.23 -5.47
CA PHE A 21 -4.11 -4.23 -5.19
C PHE A 21 -2.79 -4.90 -4.78
N LEU A 22 -2.87 -5.98 -4.01
CA LEU A 22 -1.73 -6.79 -3.60
C LEU A 22 -1.18 -7.68 -4.72
N GLU A 23 -2.01 -8.16 -5.64
CA GLU A 23 -1.56 -8.89 -6.84
C GLU A 23 -0.94 -7.97 -7.91
N SER A 24 -1.36 -6.70 -7.98
CA SER A 24 -0.79 -5.72 -8.91
C SER A 24 0.59 -5.18 -8.49
N GLY A 25 1.05 -5.48 -7.27
CA GLY A 25 2.46 -5.45 -6.88
C GLY A 25 3.09 -6.81 -7.17
N SER A 26 3.49 -7.03 -8.42
CA SER A 26 4.06 -8.26 -8.96
C SER A 26 5.06 -8.97 -8.01
N ALA A 27 4.62 -10.08 -7.40
CA ALA A 27 5.50 -10.98 -6.63
C ALA A 27 5.12 -12.47 -6.71
N PHE A 28 4.39 -12.91 -7.74
CA PHE A 28 4.11 -14.34 -7.97
C PHE A 28 4.77 -14.93 -9.22
N GLN A 29 5.59 -14.17 -9.95
CA GLN A 29 6.35 -14.68 -11.10
C GLN A 29 7.69 -15.37 -10.73
N THR A 30 8.13 -15.30 -9.47
CA THR A 30 9.44 -15.83 -9.04
C THR A 30 9.42 -17.24 -8.46
N ILE A 31 8.27 -17.92 -8.39
CA ILE A 31 8.21 -19.33 -8.00
C ILE A 31 7.87 -20.16 -9.23
N GLY A 32 8.91 -20.71 -9.87
CA GLY A 32 8.81 -21.60 -11.02
C GLY A 32 8.08 -22.90 -10.73
N LEU A 33 6.75 -22.84 -10.62
CA LEU A 33 5.89 -24.00 -10.61
C LEU A 33 5.43 -24.29 -12.06
N PRO A 34 5.60 -25.53 -12.54
CA PRO A 34 5.23 -25.90 -13.91
C PRO A 34 3.72 -25.81 -14.09
N ALA A 35 3.29 -24.99 -15.05
CA ALA A 35 1.92 -24.90 -15.50
C ALA A 35 1.44 -26.25 -16.04
N SER A 36 0.74 -27.01 -15.21
CA SER A 36 -0.01 -28.19 -15.65
C SER A 36 -1.51 -27.93 -15.54
N ARG A 37 -2.08 -27.66 -16.72
CA ARG A 37 -3.47 -27.88 -17.16
C ARG A 37 -4.56 -27.92 -16.08
N CYS A 38 -5.32 -26.83 -16.00
CA CYS A 38 -6.74 -26.91 -15.63
C CYS A 38 -7.55 -26.07 -16.63
N SER A 39 -8.04 -26.71 -17.68
CA SER A 39 -9.13 -26.17 -18.50
C SER A 39 -10.45 -26.51 -17.81
N VAL A 40 -11.32 -25.52 -17.60
CA VAL A 40 -12.80 -25.55 -17.74
C VAL A 40 -13.38 -24.41 -16.90
N ILE A 41 -13.66 -23.24 -17.52
CA ILE A 41 -14.79 -22.31 -17.24
C ILE A 41 -15.06 -21.51 -18.55
N PRO A 42 -16.33 -21.32 -19.00
CA PRO A 42 -16.67 -20.65 -20.26
C PRO A 42 -16.59 -19.10 -20.18
N PRO A 43 -16.61 -18.37 -21.32
CA PRO A 43 -16.07 -17.02 -21.38
C PRO A 43 -17.11 -15.94 -21.03
N PHE A 44 -16.83 -15.13 -20.02
CA PHE A 44 -17.51 -13.85 -19.77
C PHE A 44 -16.82 -12.75 -20.61
N LYS A 45 -17.13 -12.75 -21.90
CA LYS A 45 -16.41 -11.97 -22.92
C LYS A 45 -17.03 -10.59 -23.15
N LYS A 46 -17.12 -9.75 -22.12
CA LYS A 46 -17.38 -8.30 -22.26
C LYS A 46 -17.22 -7.61 -20.90
N GLN A 47 -16.50 -6.49 -20.91
CA GLN A 47 -16.18 -5.57 -19.81
C GLN A 47 -14.90 -5.90 -19.04
N LEU A 48 -13.74 -5.66 -19.68
CA LEU A 48 -12.62 -4.90 -19.11
C LEU A 48 -11.52 -4.81 -20.19
N PRO A 49 -11.35 -3.68 -20.91
CA PRO A 49 -10.31 -3.54 -21.93
C PRO A 49 -8.89 -3.74 -21.38
N PHE A 50 -8.68 -3.48 -20.08
CA PHE A 50 -7.42 -3.72 -19.36
C PHE A 50 -6.97 -5.19 -19.38
N LEU A 51 -7.91 -6.14 -19.27
CA LEU A 51 -7.58 -7.59 -19.27
C LEU A 51 -7.26 -8.14 -20.66
N THR A 52 -7.66 -7.45 -21.73
CA THR A 52 -7.33 -7.86 -23.11
C THR A 52 -5.90 -7.46 -23.47
N GLN A 53 -5.40 -6.37 -22.88
CA GLN A 53 -4.01 -5.91 -23.03
C GLN A 53 -3.01 -6.88 -22.39
N LEU A 54 -3.38 -7.50 -21.26
CA LEU A 54 -2.57 -8.54 -20.59
C LEU A 54 -2.50 -9.86 -21.38
N ALA A 55 -3.39 -10.08 -22.35
CA ALA A 55 -3.45 -11.31 -23.13
C ALA A 55 -2.79 -11.18 -24.53
N SER A 56 -2.32 -9.98 -24.89
CA SER A 56 -1.75 -9.69 -26.21
C SER A 56 -0.27 -9.29 -26.18
N SER A 57 0.43 -9.42 -25.06
CA SER A 57 1.86 -9.13 -25.01
C SER A 57 2.65 -10.25 -25.71
N ASP A 58 3.38 -9.87 -26.76
CA ASP A 58 4.40 -10.69 -27.40
C ASP A 58 5.37 -11.25 -26.34
N PRO A 59 5.80 -12.52 -26.44
CA PRO A 59 6.67 -13.14 -25.45
C PRO A 59 8.10 -12.55 -25.38
N ASP A 60 8.43 -11.55 -26.20
CA ASP A 60 9.73 -10.86 -26.22
C ASP A 60 9.75 -9.49 -25.49
N GLU A 61 8.61 -8.98 -25.00
CA GLU A 61 8.60 -7.78 -24.13
C GLU A 61 8.68 -8.19 -22.65
N THR A 62 9.90 -8.27 -22.12
CA THR A 62 10.16 -8.52 -20.68
C THR A 62 9.99 -7.26 -19.81
N GLY A 63 9.44 -6.17 -20.36
CA GLY A 63 9.27 -4.89 -19.68
C GLY A 63 7.81 -4.63 -19.28
N PHE A 64 7.60 -3.92 -18.17
CA PHE A 64 6.30 -3.34 -17.87
C PHE A 64 5.87 -2.37 -18.99
N PRO A 65 4.58 -2.26 -19.31
CA PRO A 65 4.10 -1.34 -20.32
C PRO A 65 4.56 0.09 -20.01
N GLU A 66 5.09 0.78 -21.02
CA GLU A 66 5.57 2.15 -20.86
C GLU A 66 4.37 3.09 -20.60
N VAL A 67 4.43 3.81 -19.48
CA VAL A 67 3.40 4.78 -19.10
C VAL A 67 3.92 6.18 -19.38
N SER A 68 3.17 6.95 -20.17
CA SER A 68 3.53 8.33 -20.52
C SER A 68 3.71 9.18 -19.26
N ARG A 69 4.88 9.81 -19.13
CA ARG A 69 5.21 10.65 -17.98
C ARG A 69 4.58 12.04 -18.14
N PRO A 70 4.06 12.63 -17.05
CA PRO A 70 3.55 14.00 -17.08
C PRO A 70 4.66 15.01 -17.41
N ASP A 71 4.26 16.16 -17.93
CA ASP A 71 5.17 17.30 -18.06
C ASP A 71 5.73 17.66 -16.67
N PRO A 72 7.06 17.73 -16.47
CA PRO A 72 7.64 18.06 -15.16
C PRO A 72 7.11 19.36 -14.56
N SER A 73 6.69 20.32 -15.39
CA SER A 73 6.14 21.61 -14.95
C SER A 73 4.80 21.51 -14.23
N ILE A 74 4.04 20.41 -14.41
CA ILE A 74 2.78 20.19 -13.69
C ILE A 74 2.99 19.58 -12.30
N LEU A 75 4.15 18.98 -12.05
CA LEU A 75 4.47 18.33 -10.78
C LEU A 75 4.54 19.35 -9.64
N VAL A 76 4.21 18.86 -8.44
CA VAL A 76 4.32 19.68 -7.22
C VAL A 76 5.77 20.10 -6.99
N SER A 77 6.72 19.20 -7.23
CA SER A 77 8.16 19.46 -7.10
C SER A 77 8.69 20.61 -7.95
N ALA A 78 8.01 20.96 -9.05
CA ALA A 78 8.39 22.07 -9.93
C ALA A 78 7.78 23.42 -9.51
N LYS A 79 6.94 23.46 -8.46
CA LYS A 79 6.33 24.70 -7.96
C LYS A 79 7.24 25.41 -6.96
N ASP A 80 6.90 26.65 -6.61
CA ASP A 80 7.57 27.39 -5.53
C ASP A 80 7.44 26.65 -4.19
N GLU A 81 8.37 26.93 -3.28
CA GLU A 81 8.48 26.25 -1.98
C GLU A 81 7.19 26.28 -1.17
N ASP A 82 6.48 27.42 -1.15
CA ASP A 82 5.25 27.55 -0.37
C ASP A 82 4.12 26.74 -0.98
N THR A 83 4.05 26.67 -2.30
CA THR A 83 3.11 25.77 -3.00
C THR A 83 3.42 24.30 -2.71
N GLN A 84 4.70 23.91 -2.68
CA GLN A 84 5.09 22.54 -2.30
C GLN A 84 4.65 22.18 -0.88
N LYS A 85 4.93 23.06 0.09
CA LYS A 85 4.52 22.88 1.51
C LYS A 85 3.01 22.72 1.64
N ARG A 86 2.23 23.63 1.03
CA ARG A 86 0.76 23.60 1.06
C ARG A 86 0.21 22.32 0.42
N ALA A 87 0.77 21.89 -0.72
CA ALA A 87 0.34 20.68 -1.40
C ALA A 87 0.53 19.45 -0.51
N VAL A 88 1.70 19.30 0.11
CA VAL A 88 2.02 18.14 0.98
C VAL A 88 1.16 18.12 2.23
N ILE A 89 0.95 19.28 2.87
CA ILE A 89 0.02 19.41 4.01
C ILE A 89 -1.41 19.05 3.56
N GLY A 90 -1.84 19.52 2.39
CA GLY A 90 -3.15 19.21 1.83
C GLY A 90 -3.35 17.72 1.55
N ILE A 91 -2.33 17.05 0.97
CA ILE A 91 -2.36 15.60 0.72
C ILE A 91 -2.42 14.83 2.04
N GLY A 92 -1.56 15.19 3.01
CA GLY A 92 -1.57 14.58 4.34
C GLY A 92 -2.92 14.74 5.05
N ALA A 93 -3.51 15.94 5.00
CA ALA A 93 -4.84 16.20 5.55
C ALA A 93 -5.93 15.40 4.81
N GLY A 94 -5.80 15.22 3.50
CA GLY A 94 -6.70 14.39 2.69
C GLY A 94 -6.65 12.92 3.09
N ILE A 95 -5.45 12.36 3.29
CA ILE A 95 -5.26 10.99 3.77
C ILE A 95 -5.85 10.82 5.17
N LEU A 96 -5.61 11.77 6.08
CA LEU A 96 -6.18 11.73 7.42
C LEU A 96 -7.72 11.80 7.39
N ALA A 97 -8.29 12.72 6.62
CA ALA A 97 -9.73 12.83 6.45
C ALA A 97 -10.34 11.56 5.83
N GLY A 98 -9.68 11.00 4.80
CA GLY A 98 -10.08 9.73 4.19
C GLY A 98 -10.05 8.58 5.18
N THR A 99 -9.02 8.51 6.02
CA THR A 99 -8.91 7.51 7.10
C THR A 99 -10.08 7.64 8.07
N VAL A 100 -10.39 8.85 8.54
CA VAL A 100 -11.53 9.10 9.44
C VAL A 100 -12.85 8.68 8.80
N VAL A 101 -13.08 9.01 7.52
CA VAL A 101 -14.29 8.60 6.80
C VAL A 101 -14.41 7.08 6.76
N ILE A 102 -13.33 6.36 6.47
CA ILE A 102 -13.35 4.89 6.40
C ILE A 102 -13.57 4.27 7.78
N VAL A 103 -12.96 4.80 8.84
CA VAL A 103 -13.24 4.37 10.23
C VAL A 103 -14.73 4.50 10.55
N ASN A 104 -15.35 5.64 10.20
CA ASN A 104 -16.79 5.81 10.43
C ASN A 104 -17.65 4.84 9.60
N ILE A 105 -17.20 4.48 8.39
CA ILE A 105 -17.87 3.47 7.58
C ILE A 105 -17.76 2.09 8.23
N LEU A 106 -16.59 1.71 8.75
CA LEU A 106 -16.38 0.44 9.46
C LEU A 106 -17.29 0.36 10.69
N ASN A 107 -17.26 1.38 11.56
CA ASN A 107 -18.11 1.46 12.74
C ASN A 107 -19.61 1.38 12.39
N PHE A 108 -20.04 2.06 11.33
CA PHE A 108 -21.42 1.98 10.86
C PHE A 108 -21.81 0.55 10.45
N PHE A 109 -20.88 -0.23 9.88
CA PHE A 109 -21.13 -1.62 9.55
C PHE A 109 -21.13 -2.53 10.78
N ASP A 110 -20.32 -2.24 11.80
CA ASP A 110 -20.40 -2.96 13.08
C ASP A 110 -21.77 -2.80 13.74
N ASP A 111 -22.33 -1.59 13.69
CA ASP A 111 -23.64 -1.29 14.27
C ASP A 111 -24.81 -2.00 13.55
N ILE A 112 -24.66 -2.27 12.25
CA ILE A 112 -25.75 -2.79 11.39
C ILE A 112 -25.65 -4.30 11.15
N LEU A 113 -24.44 -4.85 11.14
CA LEU A 113 -24.23 -6.26 10.87
C LEU A 113 -24.47 -7.09 12.14
N PRO A 114 -25.06 -8.29 12.01
CA PRO A 114 -25.39 -9.10 13.17
C PRO A 114 -24.13 -9.53 13.95
N PHE A 115 -24.24 -9.48 15.28
CA PHE A 115 -23.31 -9.98 16.31
C PHE A 115 -21.89 -10.33 15.85
N GLY A 116 -21.02 -9.32 15.76
CA GLY A 116 -19.58 -9.51 15.56
C GLY A 116 -19.20 -10.10 14.19
N PHE A 117 -20.10 -10.03 13.20
CA PHE A 117 -19.80 -10.51 11.84
C PHE A 117 -18.57 -9.80 11.26
N LEU A 118 -18.51 -8.47 11.36
CA LEU A 118 -17.41 -7.71 10.79
C LEU A 118 -16.11 -8.03 11.53
N ASP A 119 -16.11 -8.07 12.86
CA ASP A 119 -14.95 -8.49 13.66
C ASP A 119 -14.46 -9.90 13.32
N SER A 120 -15.38 -10.84 13.11
CA SER A 120 -15.03 -12.22 12.74
C SER A 120 -14.39 -12.27 11.34
N VAL A 121 -14.95 -11.53 10.38
CA VAL A 121 -14.43 -11.46 9.00
C VAL A 121 -13.09 -10.76 8.97
N LEU A 122 -12.98 -9.58 9.60
CA LEU A 122 -11.74 -8.81 9.64
C LEU A 122 -10.66 -9.56 10.44
N GLY A 123 -10.99 -10.11 11.61
CA GLY A 123 -10.05 -10.87 12.44
C GLY A 123 -9.48 -12.10 11.74
N PHE A 124 -10.25 -12.76 10.87
CA PHE A 124 -9.76 -13.88 10.06
C PHE A 124 -8.96 -13.42 8.82
N LEU A 125 -9.42 -12.39 8.12
CA LEU A 125 -8.89 -12.04 6.79
C LEU A 125 -7.79 -10.99 6.81
N VAL A 126 -7.65 -10.19 7.86
CA VAL A 126 -6.75 -9.02 7.85
C VAL A 126 -5.42 -9.32 8.54
N PRO A 127 -5.35 -9.73 9.83
CA PRO A 127 -4.09 -9.67 10.56
C PRO A 127 -3.00 -10.57 9.99
N VAL A 128 -3.33 -11.83 9.69
CA VAL A 128 -2.35 -12.78 9.14
C VAL A 128 -1.97 -12.42 7.71
N PRO A 129 -2.91 -12.24 6.75
CA PRO A 129 -2.52 -11.93 5.37
C PRO A 129 -1.83 -10.57 5.24
N LEU A 130 -2.35 -9.52 5.88
CA LEU A 130 -1.76 -8.19 5.82
C LEU A 130 -0.42 -8.15 6.57
N GLY A 131 -0.31 -8.80 7.73
CA GLY A 131 0.94 -8.88 8.48
C GLY A 131 2.05 -9.60 7.70
N LEU A 132 1.74 -10.73 7.06
CA LEU A 132 2.70 -11.43 6.21
C LEU A 132 3.08 -10.64 4.96
N LEU A 133 2.13 -9.90 4.37
CA LEU A 133 2.44 -8.97 3.27
C LEU A 133 3.43 -7.90 3.72
N PHE A 134 3.19 -7.22 4.84
CA PHE A 134 4.13 -6.21 5.35
C PHE A 134 5.50 -6.82 5.62
N ALA A 135 5.55 -8.05 6.15
CA ALA A 135 6.83 -8.73 6.33
C ALA A 135 7.54 -9.04 5.00
N PHE A 136 6.79 -9.38 3.96
CA PHE A 136 7.34 -9.57 2.62
C PHE A 136 7.84 -8.27 2.01
N VAL A 137 7.08 -7.17 2.10
CA VAL A 137 7.51 -5.84 1.65
C VAL A 137 8.74 -5.35 2.43
N GLY A 138 8.79 -5.65 3.73
CA GLY A 138 9.96 -5.35 4.54
C GLY A 138 11.18 -6.14 4.11
N TYR A 139 11.02 -7.39 3.67
CA TYR A 139 12.10 -8.18 3.07
C TYR A 139 12.59 -7.56 1.74
N THR A 140 11.69 -7.04 0.89
CA THR A 140 12.09 -6.44 -0.39
C THR A 140 12.92 -5.16 -0.23
N HIS A 141 12.84 -4.46 0.90
CA HIS A 141 13.75 -3.37 1.23
C HIS A 141 15.22 -3.80 1.30
N PHE A 142 15.50 -5.09 1.55
CA PHE A 142 16.87 -5.62 1.62
C PHE A 142 17.33 -6.24 0.30
N SER A 143 16.43 -6.82 -0.48
CA SER A 143 16.76 -7.41 -1.78
C SER A 143 16.83 -6.35 -2.89
N GLU A 144 15.99 -5.30 -2.81
CA GLU A 144 15.82 -4.27 -3.85
C GLU A 144 16.14 -2.87 -3.32
N LYS A 145 17.23 -2.75 -2.55
CA LYS A 145 17.59 -1.52 -1.81
C LYS A 145 17.58 -0.27 -2.67
N ASP A 146 18.15 -0.35 -3.87
CA ASP A 146 18.29 0.79 -4.77
C ASP A 146 16.92 1.31 -5.22
N ALA A 147 16.00 0.41 -5.53
CA ALA A 147 14.63 0.77 -5.93
C ALA A 147 13.88 1.51 -4.81
N TYR A 148 14.05 1.08 -3.56
CA TYR A 148 13.45 1.79 -2.42
C TYR A 148 14.17 3.09 -2.11
N ALA A 149 15.49 3.17 -2.32
CA ALA A 149 16.26 4.39 -2.11
C ALA A 149 15.83 5.54 -3.04
N GLU A 150 15.38 5.22 -4.26
CA GLU A 150 14.86 6.18 -5.25
C GLU A 150 13.60 6.93 -4.79
N ILE A 151 12.81 6.30 -3.91
CA ILE A 151 11.55 6.87 -3.41
C ILE A 151 11.67 7.48 -2.01
N VAL A 152 12.86 7.45 -1.40
CA VAL A 152 13.11 8.17 -0.14
C VAL A 152 13.19 9.67 -0.44
N PRO A 153 12.35 10.51 0.18
CA PRO A 153 12.42 11.95 -0.03
C PRO A 153 13.79 12.48 0.45
N PRO A 154 14.58 13.16 -0.39
CA PRO A 154 15.84 13.76 0.04
C PRO A 154 15.63 14.83 1.12
N LYS A 155 16.62 15.06 1.98
CA LYS A 155 16.58 16.19 2.93
C LYS A 155 16.37 17.51 2.18
N GLY A 156 15.52 18.37 2.72
CA GLY A 156 15.16 19.65 2.08
C GLY A 156 13.97 19.58 1.14
N THR A 157 13.41 18.39 0.87
CA THR A 157 12.25 18.24 0.00
C THR A 157 11.04 19.04 0.50
N TRP A 158 10.24 19.53 -0.45
CA TRP A 158 9.06 20.37 -0.21
C TRP A 158 9.35 21.69 0.48
N GLY A 159 10.33 22.44 -0.07
CA GLY A 159 10.74 23.74 0.47
C GLY A 159 11.31 23.64 1.89
N GLY A 160 12.04 22.56 2.19
CA GLY A 160 12.65 22.34 3.49
C GLY A 160 11.75 21.73 4.54
N LEU A 161 10.51 21.32 4.21
CA LEU A 161 9.60 20.68 5.17
C LEU A 161 10.11 19.29 5.60
N TRP A 162 10.77 18.57 4.69
CA TRP A 162 11.34 17.25 4.99
C TRP A 162 12.77 17.37 5.55
N GLN A 163 12.91 17.21 6.87
CA GLN A 163 14.19 17.29 7.60
C GLN A 163 14.40 16.09 8.53
N ILE A 164 13.95 14.90 8.11
CA ILE A 164 14.04 13.73 8.97
C ILE A 164 15.52 13.35 9.17
N PRO A 165 15.96 13.15 10.43
CA PRO A 165 17.33 12.75 10.71
C PRO A 165 17.56 11.27 10.37
N ALA A 166 18.80 10.95 10.02
CA ALA A 166 19.31 9.59 9.88
C ALA A 166 20.39 9.36 10.97
N PRO A 167 19.98 9.19 12.24
CA PRO A 167 20.94 9.12 13.33
C PRO A 167 21.86 7.91 13.19
N LYS A 168 23.16 8.13 13.43
CA LYS A 168 24.22 7.11 13.33
C LYS A 168 24.40 6.52 11.92
N SER A 169 23.83 7.12 10.87
CA SER A 169 24.03 6.60 9.50
C SER A 169 25.51 6.61 9.10
N GLU A 170 26.25 7.66 9.49
CA GLU A 170 27.70 7.78 9.25
C GLU A 170 28.50 6.68 9.97
N GLU A 171 28.17 6.39 11.23
CA GLU A 171 28.80 5.30 12.01
C GLU A 171 28.55 3.93 11.40
N LEU A 172 27.38 3.75 10.76
CA LEU A 172 26.97 2.52 10.10
C LEU A 172 27.45 2.43 8.64
N GLY A 173 28.12 3.47 8.11
CA GLY A 173 28.55 3.53 6.72
C GLY A 173 27.40 3.57 5.72
N LEU A 174 26.23 4.09 6.12
CA LEU A 174 25.01 4.17 5.30
C LEU A 174 24.80 5.60 4.79
N SER A 175 24.38 5.73 3.54
CA SER A 175 23.81 6.97 3.03
C SER A 175 22.46 7.28 3.71
N TYR A 176 21.98 8.51 3.49
CA TYR A 176 20.70 8.96 4.04
C TYR A 176 19.51 8.09 3.62
N SER A 177 19.42 7.75 2.32
CA SER A 177 18.34 6.92 1.79
C SER A 177 18.47 5.49 2.27
N GLU A 178 19.67 4.90 2.23
CA GLU A 178 19.92 3.54 2.71
C GLU A 178 19.56 3.38 4.19
N TYR A 179 19.86 4.36 5.03
CA TYR A 179 19.41 4.36 6.43
C TYR A 179 17.88 4.26 6.51
N HIS A 180 17.17 5.08 5.72
CA HIS A 180 15.71 5.09 5.75
C HIS A 180 15.06 3.84 5.17
N VAL A 181 15.65 3.24 4.13
CA VAL A 181 15.26 1.93 3.60
C VAL A 181 15.49 0.83 4.63
N LEU A 182 16.62 0.86 5.35
CA LEU A 182 16.97 -0.16 6.33
C LEU A 182 15.99 -0.19 7.51
N TRP A 183 15.77 0.94 8.19
CA TRP A 183 14.91 0.93 9.39
C TRP A 183 13.45 0.63 9.03
N SER A 184 12.96 1.11 7.89
CA SER A 184 11.59 0.84 7.45
C SER A 184 11.41 -0.63 7.11
N GLY A 185 12.35 -1.26 6.40
CA GLY A 185 12.34 -2.70 6.16
C GLY A 185 12.34 -3.54 7.44
N ILE A 186 13.16 -3.18 8.44
CA ILE A 186 13.15 -3.84 9.77
C ILE A 186 11.79 -3.68 10.44
N ALA A 187 11.23 -2.46 10.43
CA ALA A 187 9.96 -2.16 11.07
C ALA A 187 8.78 -2.88 10.39
N GLU A 188 8.79 -3.01 9.07
CA GLU A 188 7.78 -3.73 8.30
C GLU A 188 7.83 -5.24 8.56
N ILE A 189 9.02 -5.84 8.61
CA ILE A 189 9.20 -7.25 9.01
C ILE A 189 8.70 -7.47 10.44
N GLY A 190 9.22 -6.71 11.39
CA GLY A 190 8.91 -6.89 12.80
C GLY A 190 7.44 -6.62 13.09
N GLY A 191 6.91 -5.49 12.63
CA GLY A 191 5.53 -5.10 12.81
C GLY A 191 4.56 -6.05 12.09
N GLY A 192 4.87 -6.46 10.86
CA GLY A 192 4.07 -7.39 10.08
C GLY A 192 3.95 -8.77 10.75
N ILE A 193 5.08 -9.32 11.21
CA ILE A 193 5.09 -10.59 11.96
C ILE A 193 4.30 -10.45 13.27
N LEU A 194 4.51 -9.37 14.05
CA LEU A 194 3.75 -9.16 15.29
C LEU A 194 2.25 -9.00 15.04
N PHE A 195 1.86 -8.40 13.92
CA PHE A 195 0.45 -8.25 13.56
C PHE A 195 -0.18 -9.60 13.16
N ALA A 196 0.54 -10.42 12.39
CA ALA A 196 0.11 -11.78 12.07
C ALA A 196 0.00 -12.67 13.33
N LEU A 197 0.98 -12.59 14.24
CA LEU A 197 0.93 -13.26 15.54
C LEU A 197 -0.24 -12.76 16.40
N GLY A 198 -0.57 -11.47 16.31
CA GLY A 198 -1.77 -10.89 16.92
C GLY A 198 -3.05 -11.55 16.43
N GLY A 199 -3.16 -11.78 15.12
CA GLY A 199 -4.29 -12.45 14.47
C GLY A 199 -4.57 -13.86 14.97
N ILE A 200 -3.54 -14.60 15.36
CA ILE A 200 -3.68 -15.97 15.88
C ILE A 200 -3.70 -16.04 17.41
N GLY A 201 -3.74 -14.88 18.10
CA GLY A 201 -3.78 -14.80 19.55
C GLY A 201 -2.44 -15.07 20.26
N ALA A 202 -1.32 -15.08 19.53
CA ALA A 202 0.01 -15.28 20.10
C ALA A 202 0.67 -13.98 20.61
N PHE A 203 0.07 -12.82 20.30
CA PHE A 203 0.52 -11.50 20.75
C PHE A 203 -0.69 -10.55 20.91
N PRO A 204 -0.63 -9.50 21.75
CA PRO A 204 -1.71 -8.50 21.81
C PRO A 204 -1.86 -7.74 20.49
N ILE A 205 -2.96 -7.98 19.79
CA ILE A 205 -3.20 -7.42 18.45
C ILE A 205 -3.29 -5.89 18.45
N GLN A 206 -3.78 -5.29 19.54
CA GLN A 206 -3.89 -3.83 19.66
C GLN A 206 -2.51 -3.16 19.64
N ILE A 207 -1.50 -3.79 20.26
CA ILE A 207 -0.13 -3.26 20.28
C ILE A 207 0.49 -3.35 18.90
N SER A 208 0.38 -4.50 18.24
CA SER A 208 0.94 -4.67 16.90
C SER A 208 0.22 -3.81 15.86
N ALA A 209 -1.10 -3.68 15.92
CA ALA A 209 -1.88 -2.77 15.10
C ALA A 209 -1.46 -1.31 15.29
N PHE A 210 -1.22 -0.89 16.54
CA PHE A 210 -0.73 0.47 16.83
C PHE A 210 0.64 0.73 16.23
N LEU A 211 1.58 -0.21 16.37
CA LEU A 211 2.91 -0.09 15.77
C LEU A 211 2.83 -0.03 14.24
N MET A 212 1.97 -0.85 13.63
CA MET A 212 1.73 -0.83 12.18
C MET A 212 1.07 0.47 11.71
N PHE A 213 0.13 1.03 12.48
CA PHE A 213 -0.46 2.34 12.21
C PHE A 213 0.62 3.43 12.19
N LEU A 214 1.48 3.46 13.22
CA LEU A 214 2.58 4.42 13.30
C LEU A 214 3.59 4.23 12.16
N LEU A 215 3.87 2.99 11.77
CA LEU A 215 4.76 2.69 10.66
C LEU A 215 4.19 3.22 9.34
N VAL A 216 2.93 2.91 9.01
CA VAL A 216 2.29 3.42 7.78
C VAL A 216 2.23 4.93 7.78
N ALA A 217 1.94 5.56 8.92
CA ALA A 217 1.99 7.00 9.06
C ALA A 217 3.42 7.55 8.81
N ALA A 218 4.45 6.89 9.35
CA ALA A 218 5.84 7.31 9.21
C ALA A 218 6.39 7.15 7.78
N VAL A 219 5.93 6.16 7.01
CA VAL A 219 6.35 5.95 5.61
C VAL A 219 5.43 6.64 4.59
N THR A 220 4.30 7.22 5.02
CA THR A 220 3.41 8.06 4.18
C THR A 220 4.15 9.11 3.34
N PRO A 221 5.18 9.80 3.87
CA PRO A 221 5.95 10.78 3.09
C PRO A 221 6.59 10.21 1.82
N ALA A 222 6.98 8.93 1.79
CA ALA A 222 7.48 8.29 0.56
C ALA A 222 6.37 8.21 -0.51
N ASN A 223 5.14 7.91 -0.11
CA ASN A 223 3.99 7.88 -1.03
C ASN A 223 3.65 9.28 -1.57
N ILE A 224 3.73 10.30 -0.71
CA ILE A 224 3.59 11.70 -1.12
C ILE A 224 4.74 12.10 -2.05
N TYR A 225 5.97 11.66 -1.79
CA TYR A 225 7.13 11.97 -2.62
C TYR A 225 6.97 11.41 -4.03
N MET A 226 6.56 10.14 -4.14
CA MET A 226 6.22 9.52 -5.41
C MET A 226 5.16 10.30 -6.19
N PHE A 227 4.11 10.83 -5.55
CA PHE A 227 3.15 11.69 -6.24
C PHE A 227 3.74 13.06 -6.63
N THR A 228 4.40 13.72 -5.70
CA THR A 228 4.89 15.10 -5.89
C THR A 228 6.03 15.21 -6.91
N HIS A 229 6.81 14.16 -7.09
CA HIS A 229 7.99 14.11 -7.97
C HIS A 229 7.83 13.12 -9.12
N ASP A 230 6.68 12.44 -9.22
CA ASP A 230 6.48 11.30 -10.12
C ASP A 230 7.60 10.23 -9.95
N ALA A 231 8.09 10.05 -8.72
CA ALA A 231 9.08 9.01 -8.44
C ALA A 231 8.41 7.63 -8.54
N GLN A 232 9.08 6.69 -9.20
CA GLN A 232 8.58 5.35 -9.45
C GLN A 232 9.43 4.33 -8.70
N LEU A 233 8.80 3.23 -8.31
CA LEU A 233 9.48 2.10 -7.74
C LEU A 233 9.88 1.18 -8.89
N SER A 234 11.17 1.09 -9.21
CA SER A 234 11.69 0.39 -10.39
C SER A 234 11.39 -1.13 -10.44
N ILE A 235 10.99 -1.71 -9.31
CA ILE A 235 10.58 -3.13 -9.18
C ILE A 235 9.08 -3.38 -9.34
N ALA A 236 8.28 -2.33 -9.55
CA ALA A 236 6.84 -2.42 -9.70
C ALA A 236 6.38 -1.80 -11.03
N PRO A 237 5.20 -2.21 -11.55
CA PRO A 237 4.62 -1.54 -12.71
C PRO A 237 4.50 -0.03 -12.45
N PRO A 238 4.85 0.82 -13.44
CA PRO A 238 4.77 2.27 -13.28
C PRO A 238 3.31 2.68 -13.03
N PHE A 239 3.12 3.56 -12.04
CA PHE A 239 1.79 4.07 -11.72
C PHE A 239 1.42 5.23 -12.65
N PRO A 240 0.25 5.20 -13.31
CA PRO A 240 -0.20 6.31 -14.13
C PRO A 240 -0.44 7.55 -13.28
N TYR A 241 0.00 8.70 -13.80
CA TYR A 241 -0.16 9.98 -13.15
C TYR A 241 -1.41 10.72 -13.67
N PRO A 242 -2.29 11.25 -12.79
CA PRO A 242 -2.24 11.20 -11.32
C PRO A 242 -3.00 10.01 -10.70
N GLU A 243 -3.78 9.24 -11.47
CA GLU A 243 -4.79 8.32 -10.96
C GLU A 243 -4.21 7.20 -10.07
N GLY A 244 -3.06 6.65 -10.44
CA GLY A 244 -2.38 5.61 -9.68
C GLY A 244 -1.99 6.09 -8.28
N HIS A 245 -1.55 7.34 -8.16
CA HIS A 245 -1.19 7.92 -6.86
C HIS A 245 -2.42 8.26 -6.01
N ILE A 246 -3.52 8.70 -6.63
CA ILE A 246 -4.80 8.90 -5.93
C ILE A 246 -5.28 7.57 -5.34
N PHE A 247 -5.22 6.50 -6.12
CA PHE A 247 -5.58 5.17 -5.66
C PHE A 247 -4.70 4.72 -4.48
N ARG A 248 -3.38 4.94 -4.54
CA ARG A 248 -2.48 4.65 -3.41
C ARG A 248 -2.87 5.42 -2.15
N ALA A 249 -3.24 6.70 -2.25
CA ALA A 249 -3.68 7.50 -1.11
C ALA A 249 -5.00 6.96 -0.49
N VAL A 250 -5.94 6.50 -1.33
CA VAL A 250 -7.17 5.84 -0.87
C VAL A 250 -6.84 4.53 -0.15
N MET A 251 -6.01 3.67 -0.74
CA MET A 251 -5.62 2.39 -0.13
C MET A 251 -4.86 2.60 1.18
N GLN A 252 -3.99 3.61 1.25
CA GLN A 252 -3.31 3.97 2.49
C GLN A 252 -4.31 4.39 3.58
N SER A 253 -5.35 5.14 3.21
CA SER A 253 -6.43 5.52 4.13
C SER A 253 -7.21 4.30 4.64
N VAL A 254 -7.44 3.30 3.77
CA VAL A 254 -8.05 2.01 4.14
C VAL A 254 -7.17 1.26 5.14
N VAL A 255 -5.87 1.13 4.85
CA VAL A 255 -4.93 0.41 5.72
C VAL A 255 -4.82 1.08 7.10
N LEU A 256 -4.71 2.42 7.14
CA LEU A 256 -4.70 3.16 8.40
C LEU A 256 -6.01 2.98 9.19
N ALA A 257 -7.16 2.97 8.51
CA ALA A 257 -8.45 2.75 9.15
C ALA A 257 -8.62 1.32 9.67
N LEU A 258 -8.09 0.31 8.96
CA LEU A 258 -8.07 -1.07 9.44
C LEU A 258 -7.23 -1.20 10.71
N PHE A 259 -6.03 -0.62 10.75
CA PHE A 259 -5.24 -0.63 11.99
C PHE A 259 -5.93 0.12 13.12
N TRP A 260 -6.57 1.26 12.84
CA TRP A 260 -7.39 1.96 13.83
C TRP A 260 -8.48 1.07 14.43
N HIS A 261 -9.19 0.31 13.59
CA HIS A 261 -10.20 -0.64 14.02
C HIS A 261 -9.63 -1.67 15.00
N PHE A 262 -8.50 -2.28 14.67
CA PHE A 262 -7.83 -3.26 15.53
C PHE A 262 -7.22 -2.68 16.81
N ILE A 263 -7.01 -1.37 16.90
CA ILE A 263 -6.49 -0.72 18.11
C ILE A 263 -7.62 -0.48 19.12
N PHE A 264 -8.80 -0.05 18.65
CA PHE A 264 -9.84 0.52 19.51
C PHE A 264 -11.13 -0.28 19.57
N VAL A 265 -11.41 -1.16 18.61
CA VAL A 265 -12.67 -1.90 18.50
C VAL A 265 -12.48 -3.39 18.81
N TYR A 266 -11.39 -3.98 18.32
CA TYR A 266 -11.02 -5.39 18.54
C TYR A 266 -10.34 -5.63 19.89
#